data_AF-A0A9X1XCI8-F1
#
_entry.id   AF-A0A9X1XCI8-F1
#
_cell.length_a   1.000
_cell.length_b   1.000
_cell.length_c   1.000
_cell.angle_alpha   90.00
_cell.angle_beta   90.00
_cell.angle_gamma   90.00
#
_symmetry.space_group_name_H-M   'P 1'
#
loop_
_entity.id
_entity.type
_entity.pdbx_description
1 polymer ?
#
loop_
_entity_poly.entity_id
_entity_poly.type
_entity_poly.pdbx_seq_one_letter_code
_entity_poly.pdbx_strand_id
1 'polypeptide(L)'
;MQEVLNSPEWNFLQKFVLQHYEILKIIKKREGSNGIASISVPEIARILMVSQTQATKYISRLKENGYVEKVDRGMYRVLKFESPELPVFNHIFQVVADIINRQPEEPEPLKVQANRLSLSVKELQTALGYISYLNSLSK
;
A
#
# COMPACT_ATOMS: atom_id res chain seq x y z
N MET A 1 -20.24 10.30 -0.82
CA MET A 1 -18.98 9.69 -0.32
C MET A 1 -19.15 8.20 -0.02
N GLN A 2 -20.25 7.78 0.62
CA GLN A 2 -20.56 6.36 0.87
C GLN A 2 -20.60 5.45 -0.38
N GLU A 3 -21.06 5.94 -1.54
CA GLU A 3 -21.04 5.14 -2.80
C GLU A 3 -19.63 4.84 -3.30
N VAL A 4 -18.67 5.73 -3.07
CA VAL A 4 -17.27 5.52 -3.48
C VAL A 4 -16.61 4.47 -2.59
N LEU A 5 -16.98 4.39 -1.30
CA LEU A 5 -16.40 3.45 -0.35
C LEU A 5 -16.90 2.01 -0.50
N ASN A 6 -18.07 1.83 -1.12
CA ASN A 6 -18.62 0.51 -1.44
C ASN A 6 -18.40 0.10 -2.90
N SER A 7 -17.67 0.92 -3.66
CA SER A 7 -17.43 0.65 -5.06
C SER A 7 -16.45 -0.54 -5.21
N PRO A 8 -16.61 -1.39 -6.25
CA PRO A 8 -15.66 -2.47 -6.55
C PRO A 8 -14.21 -1.99 -6.67
N GLU A 9 -14.03 -0.76 -7.15
CA GLU A 9 -12.75 -0.09 -7.35
C GLU A 9 -12.10 0.30 -6.00
N TRP A 10 -12.89 0.77 -5.03
CA TRP A 10 -12.40 1.03 -3.67
C TRP A 10 -11.98 -0.25 -2.95
N ASN A 11 -12.77 -1.32 -3.11
CA ASN A 11 -12.40 -2.65 -2.61
C ASN A 11 -11.10 -3.18 -3.25
N PHE A 12 -10.88 -2.90 -4.53
CA PHE A 12 -9.64 -3.25 -5.22
C PHE A 12 -8.45 -2.45 -4.69
N LEU A 13 -8.60 -1.13 -4.50
CA LEU A 13 -7.54 -0.26 -4.04
C LEU A 13 -7.14 -0.56 -2.59
N GLN A 14 -8.12 -0.79 -1.72
CA GLN A 14 -7.91 -1.23 -0.34
C GLN A 14 -7.18 -2.57 -0.30
N LYS A 15 -7.63 -3.56 -1.09
CA LYS A 15 -6.92 -4.84 -1.21
C LYS A 15 -5.52 -4.67 -1.78
N PHE A 16 -5.34 -3.82 -2.78
CA PHE A 16 -4.04 -3.57 -3.39
C PHE A 16 -3.06 -3.01 -2.36
N VAL A 17 -3.40 -1.90 -1.70
CA VAL A 17 -2.54 -1.24 -0.72
C VAL A 17 -2.23 -2.17 0.46
N LEU A 18 -3.24 -2.82 1.03
CA LEU A 18 -3.06 -3.73 2.17
C LEU A 18 -2.17 -4.92 1.82
N GLN A 19 -2.37 -5.54 0.65
CA GLN A 19 -1.59 -6.71 0.26
C GLN A 19 -0.12 -6.35 -0.02
N HIS A 20 0.16 -5.18 -0.62
CA HIS A 20 1.53 -4.74 -0.85
C HIS A 20 2.24 -4.38 0.46
N TYR A 21 1.51 -3.75 1.39
CA TYR A 21 2.03 -3.44 2.71
C TYR A 21 2.32 -4.70 3.55
N GLU A 22 1.42 -5.68 3.53
CA GLU A 22 1.66 -6.94 4.25
C GLU A 22 2.85 -7.71 3.66
N ILE A 23 3.08 -7.66 2.34
CA ILE A 23 4.31 -8.21 1.74
C ILE A 23 5.55 -7.53 2.31
N LEU A 24 5.58 -6.19 2.36
CA LEU A 24 6.70 -5.45 2.93
C LEU A 24 6.94 -5.85 4.39
N LYS A 25 5.88 -5.96 5.20
CA LYS A 25 5.96 -6.39 6.60
C LYS A 25 6.49 -7.82 6.73
N ILE A 26 6.03 -8.74 5.88
CA ILE A 26 6.49 -10.12 5.87
C ILE A 26 7.99 -10.17 5.57
N ILE A 27 8.45 -9.45 4.54
CA ILE A 27 9.86 -9.38 4.16
C ILE A 27 10.67 -8.79 5.32
N LYS A 28 10.26 -7.65 5.89
CA LYS A 28 10.97 -7.04 7.03
C LYS A 28 11.04 -7.92 8.26
N LYS A 29 9.97 -8.64 8.61
CA LYS A 29 9.97 -9.58 9.75
C LYS A 29 10.93 -10.77 9.56
N ARG A 30 11.31 -11.07 8.32
CA ARG A 30 12.20 -12.17 7.95
C ARG A 30 13.61 -11.70 7.61
N GLU A 31 13.88 -10.41 7.77
CA GLU A 31 15.18 -9.80 7.46
C GLU A 31 16.25 -10.28 8.44
N GLY A 32 17.37 -10.76 7.91
CA GLY A 32 18.54 -11.12 8.70
C GLY A 32 19.40 -9.89 9.05
N SER A 33 20.50 -10.13 9.77
CA SER A 33 21.45 -9.07 10.15
C SER A 33 22.11 -8.34 8.98
N ASN A 34 22.08 -8.93 7.78
CA ASN A 34 22.61 -8.34 6.53
C ASN A 34 21.57 -7.51 5.76
N GLY A 35 20.38 -7.30 6.31
CA GLY A 35 19.32 -6.57 5.64
C GLY A 35 18.66 -7.34 4.48
N ILE A 36 18.81 -8.67 4.44
CA ILE A 36 18.23 -9.53 3.41
C ILE A 36 17.29 -10.52 4.08
N ALA A 37 16.07 -10.62 3.57
CA ALA A 37 15.09 -11.59 3.98
C ALA A 37 15.11 -12.80 3.04
N SER A 38 15.26 -13.99 3.62
CA SER A 38 15.09 -15.25 2.90
C SER A 38 13.65 -15.71 3.00
N ILE A 39 12.85 -15.40 1.99
CA ILE A 39 11.46 -15.84 1.87
C ILE A 39 11.07 -16.02 0.41
N SER A 40 10.47 -17.16 0.09
CA SER A 40 10.08 -17.48 -1.28
C SER A 40 8.69 -16.90 -1.66
N VAL A 41 8.43 -16.72 -2.95
CA VAL A 41 7.10 -16.30 -3.44
C VAL A 41 5.98 -17.28 -3.02
N PRO A 42 6.16 -18.61 -3.07
CA PRO A 42 5.18 -19.55 -2.55
C PRO A 42 4.87 -19.37 -1.05
N GLU A 43 5.87 -19.02 -0.24
CA GLU A 43 5.66 -18.72 1.18
C GLU A 43 4.86 -17.45 1.38
N ILE A 44 5.21 -16.37 0.67
CA ILE A 44 4.45 -15.11 0.71
C ILE A 44 3.00 -15.35 0.31
N ALA A 45 2.78 -16.09 -0.79
CA ALA A 45 1.43 -16.43 -1.27
C ALA A 45 0.62 -17.19 -0.22
N ARG A 46 1.24 -18.16 0.47
CA ARG A 46 0.60 -18.93 1.54
C ARG A 46 0.22 -18.05 2.73
N ILE A 47 1.11 -17.16 3.17
CA ILE A 47 0.87 -16.27 4.31
C ILE A 47 -0.28 -15.30 4.02
N LEU A 48 -0.36 -14.80 2.79
CA LEU A 48 -1.38 -13.85 2.36
C LEU A 48 -2.68 -14.52 1.89
N MET A 49 -2.72 -15.86 1.84
CA MET A 49 -3.84 -16.65 1.30
C MET A 49 -4.23 -16.25 -0.13
N VAL A 50 -3.23 -16.00 -0.98
CA VAL A 50 -3.40 -15.65 -2.39
C VAL A 50 -2.69 -16.67 -3.29
N SER A 51 -2.97 -16.64 -4.61
CA SER A 51 -2.24 -17.49 -5.57
C SER A 51 -0.78 -17.04 -5.72
N GLN A 52 0.12 -17.95 -6.08
CA GLN A 52 1.53 -17.62 -6.34
C GLN A 52 1.68 -16.60 -7.49
N THR A 53 0.83 -16.69 -8.51
CA THR A 53 0.78 -15.73 -9.62
C THR A 53 0.46 -14.33 -9.12
N GLN A 54 -0.49 -14.20 -8.19
CA GLN A 54 -0.89 -12.92 -7.62
C GLN A 54 0.21 -12.34 -6.71
N ALA A 55 0.82 -13.14 -5.84
CA ALA A 55 1.97 -12.73 -5.04
C ALA A 55 3.15 -12.29 -5.92
N THR A 56 3.42 -12.99 -7.02
CA THR A 56 4.46 -12.60 -7.99
C THR A 56 4.16 -11.21 -8.57
N LYS A 57 2.92 -10.96 -9.01
CA LYS A 57 2.52 -9.65 -9.53
C LYS A 57 2.72 -8.52 -8.51
N TYR A 58 2.35 -8.76 -7.24
CA TYR A 58 2.53 -7.78 -6.18
C TYR A 58 4.01 -7.47 -5.91
N ILE A 59 4.84 -8.50 -5.84
CA ILE A 59 6.29 -8.34 -5.64
C ILE A 59 6.93 -7.62 -6.84
N SER A 60 6.53 -7.95 -8.08
CA SER A 60 7.02 -7.24 -9.27
C SER A 60 6.69 -5.75 -9.22
N ARG A 61 5.45 -5.39 -8.84
CA ARG A 61 5.07 -3.97 -8.66
C ARG A 61 5.88 -3.29 -7.56
N LEU A 62 6.10 -3.94 -6.42
CA LEU A 62 6.97 -3.40 -5.36
C LEU A 62 8.40 -3.17 -5.85
N LYS A 63 8.91 -4.06 -6.72
CA LYS A 63 10.24 -3.89 -7.33
C LYS A 63 10.28 -2.75 -8.35
N GLU A 64 9.33 -2.70 -9.27
CA GLU A 64 9.22 -1.64 -10.28
C GLU A 64 9.13 -0.25 -9.65
N ASN A 65 8.46 -0.16 -8.49
CA ASN A 65 8.32 1.09 -7.74
C ASN A 65 9.46 1.32 -6.71
N GLY A 66 10.50 0.48 -6.69
CA GLY A 66 11.69 0.69 -5.85
C GLY A 66 11.48 0.46 -4.35
N TYR A 67 10.44 -0.26 -3.93
CA TYR A 67 10.22 -0.63 -2.52
C TYR A 67 11.02 -1.85 -2.10
N VAL A 68 11.20 -2.79 -3.01
CA VAL A 68 11.88 -4.06 -2.77
C VAL A 68 12.88 -4.32 -3.88
N GLU A 69 14.03 -4.85 -3.52
CA GLU A 69 15.01 -5.41 -4.44
C GLU A 69 15.00 -6.94 -4.30
N LYS A 70 15.13 -7.65 -5.42
CA LYS A 70 15.38 -9.09 -5.40
C LYS A 70 16.89 -9.32 -5.50
N VAL A 71 17.47 -9.86 -4.45
CA VAL A 71 18.92 -10.13 -4.38
C VAL A 71 19.24 -11.47 -5.05
N ASP A 72 18.43 -12.49 -4.79
CA ASP A 72 18.56 -13.82 -5.39
C ASP A 72 17.20 -14.55 -5.38
N ARG A 73 17.16 -15.83 -5.78
CA ARG A 73 15.99 -16.70 -5.74
C ARG A 73 15.49 -16.85 -4.29
N GLY A 74 14.36 -16.21 -4.01
CA GLY A 74 13.75 -16.24 -2.67
C GLY A 74 14.45 -15.34 -1.66
N MET A 75 15.28 -14.39 -2.13
CA MET A 75 15.94 -13.42 -1.27
C MET A 75 15.57 -11.99 -1.68
N TYR A 76 15.07 -11.23 -0.71
CA TYR A 76 14.54 -9.88 -0.92
C TYR A 76 15.13 -8.90 0.09
N ARG A 77 15.38 -7.68 -0.36
CA ARG A 77 15.74 -6.55 0.49
C ARG A 77 14.67 -5.48 0.36
N VAL A 78 14.17 -4.97 1.48
CA VAL A 78 13.27 -3.81 1.45
C VAL A 78 14.12 -2.55 1.43
N LEU A 79 13.99 -1.77 0.37
CA LEU A 79 14.69 -0.50 0.18
C LEU A 79 13.95 0.66 0.86
N LYS A 80 12.61 0.60 0.83
CA LYS A 80 11.72 1.65 1.32
C LYS A 80 10.62 0.98 2.14
N PHE A 81 10.74 1.02 3.47
CA PHE A 81 9.71 0.52 4.40
C PHE A 81 8.88 1.69 4.96
N GLU A 82 9.56 2.79 5.25
CA GLU A 82 9.00 4.08 5.64
C GLU A 82 9.80 5.14 4.87
N SER A 83 9.46 5.38 3.59
CA SER A 83 10.28 6.28 2.75
C SER A 83 9.70 7.70 2.72
N PRO A 84 10.39 8.70 3.30
CA PRO A 84 10.03 10.11 3.13
C PRO A 84 10.08 10.58 1.67
N GLU A 85 10.76 9.85 0.78
CA GLU A 85 10.81 10.13 -0.67
C GLU A 85 9.62 9.56 -1.47
N LEU A 86 8.74 8.77 -0.84
CA LEU A 86 7.50 8.28 -1.46
C LEU A 86 6.29 8.68 -0.60
N PRO A 87 6.13 10.00 -0.32
CA PRO A 87 5.11 10.51 0.58
C PRO A 87 3.72 10.07 0.13
N VAL A 88 3.48 9.97 -1.18
CA VAL A 88 2.19 9.61 -1.75
C VAL A 88 1.70 8.23 -1.28
N PHE A 89 2.54 7.21 -1.16
CA PHE A 89 2.08 5.88 -0.72
C PHE A 89 1.78 5.82 0.78
N ASN A 90 2.61 6.48 1.60
CA ASN A 90 2.33 6.61 3.03
C ASN A 90 1.09 7.48 3.29
N HIS A 91 0.89 8.53 2.50
CA HIS A 91 -0.26 9.41 2.61
C HIS A 91 -1.52 8.73 2.09
N ILE A 92 -1.45 7.98 0.99
CA ILE A 92 -2.56 7.11 0.53
C ILE A 92 -2.91 6.11 1.62
N PHE A 93 -1.91 5.50 2.27
CA PHE A 93 -2.14 4.57 3.37
C PHE A 93 -2.85 5.24 4.55
N GLN A 94 -2.36 6.40 5.00
CA GLN A 94 -2.98 7.17 6.08
C GLN A 94 -4.41 7.61 5.73
N VAL A 95 -4.62 8.08 4.50
CA VAL A 95 -5.93 8.52 4.00
C VAL A 95 -6.89 7.34 3.89
N VAL A 96 -6.47 6.22 3.32
CA VAL A 96 -7.30 5.01 3.19
C VAL A 96 -7.62 4.43 4.57
N ALA A 97 -6.65 4.35 5.48
CA ALA A 97 -6.87 3.87 6.84
C ALA A 97 -7.82 4.79 7.63
N ASP A 98 -7.68 6.11 7.51
CA ASP A 98 -8.57 7.08 8.17
C ASP A 98 -10.01 6.99 7.65
N ILE A 99 -10.18 6.88 6.33
CA ILE A 99 -11.47 6.69 5.68
C ILE A 99 -12.15 5.39 6.13
N ILE A 100 -11.41 4.27 6.17
CA ILE A 100 -11.94 2.96 6.58
C ILE A 100 -12.34 2.96 8.06
N ASN A 101 -11.50 3.54 8.93
CA ASN A 101 -11.69 3.44 10.37
C ASN A 101 -12.76 4.40 10.90
N ARG A 102 -12.95 5.58 10.29
CA ARG A 102 -13.89 6.58 10.82
C ARG A 102 -15.28 6.50 10.24
N GLN A 103 -15.46 5.99 9.00
CA GLN A 103 -16.72 6.01 8.27
C GLN A 103 -17.56 7.28 8.58
N PRO A 104 -16.99 8.48 8.41
CA PRO A 104 -17.62 9.69 8.92
C PRO A 104 -19.00 9.87 8.25
N GLU A 105 -20.03 10.13 9.07
CA GLU A 105 -21.40 10.32 8.61
C GLU A 105 -21.51 11.48 7.62
N GLU A 106 -20.63 12.48 7.75
CA GLU A 106 -20.55 13.64 6.84
C GLU A 106 -19.13 13.87 6.30
N PRO A 107 -19.00 14.44 5.08
CA PRO A 107 -17.73 14.91 4.52
C PRO A 107 -17.06 15.97 5.41
N GLU A 108 -15.97 15.62 6.10
CA GLU A 108 -15.17 16.63 6.79
C GLU A 108 -14.40 17.53 5.78
N PRO A 109 -14.12 18.80 6.12
CA PRO A 109 -13.27 19.66 5.28
C PRO A 109 -11.86 19.08 5.12
N LEU A 110 -11.27 19.18 3.91
CA LEU A 110 -9.92 18.68 3.61
C LEU A 110 -8.84 19.18 4.59
N LYS A 111 -8.97 20.41 5.07
CA LYS A 111 -8.01 20.99 6.04
C LYS A 111 -8.05 20.28 7.39
N VAL A 112 -9.23 19.82 7.82
CA VAL A 112 -9.41 19.07 9.07
C VAL A 112 -8.82 17.67 8.92
N GLN A 113 -9.10 17.01 7.79
CA GLN A 113 -8.54 15.70 7.47
C GLN A 113 -7.00 15.74 7.39
N ALA A 114 -6.44 16.75 6.71
CA ALA A 114 -5.01 16.93 6.55
C ALA A 114 -4.32 17.13 7.91
N ASN A 115 -4.85 18.01 8.76
CA ASN A 115 -4.33 18.24 10.11
C ASN A 115 -4.34 16.96 10.95
N ARG A 116 -5.42 16.18 10.90
CA ARG A 116 -5.52 14.91 11.65
C ARG A 116 -4.46 13.91 11.19
N LEU A 117 -4.27 13.80 9.89
CA LEU A 117 -3.29 12.89 9.31
C LEU A 117 -1.85 13.40 9.42
N SER A 118 -1.64 14.58 10.02
CA SER A 118 -0.34 15.27 10.03
C SER A 118 0.24 15.46 8.62
N LEU A 119 -0.65 15.76 7.66
CA LEU A 119 -0.35 16.01 6.25
C LEU A 119 -0.63 17.47 5.89
N SER A 120 0.03 17.96 4.86
CA SER A 120 -0.44 19.16 4.17
C SER A 120 -1.68 18.85 3.34
N VAL A 121 -2.51 19.88 3.10
CA VAL A 121 -3.68 19.76 2.22
C VAL A 121 -3.28 19.31 0.80
N LYS A 122 -2.11 19.75 0.32
CA LYS A 122 -1.58 19.37 -0.99
C LYS A 122 -1.22 17.89 -1.06
N GLU A 123 -0.63 17.35 0.00
CA GLU A 123 -0.29 15.93 0.11
C GLU A 123 -1.54 15.05 0.17
N LEU A 124 -2.53 15.47 0.98
CA LEU A 124 -3.84 14.82 1.03
C LEU A 124 -4.52 14.80 -0.34
N GLN A 125 -4.55 15.94 -1.05
CA GLN A 125 -5.13 16.03 -2.39
C GLN A 125 -4.39 15.18 -3.42
N THR A 126 -3.06 15.11 -3.32
CA THR A 126 -2.25 14.27 -4.21
C THR A 126 -2.54 12.79 -3.97
N ALA A 127 -2.64 12.37 -2.71
CA ALA A 127 -3.05 11.01 -2.34
C ALA A 127 -4.45 10.67 -2.88
N LEU A 128 -5.44 11.55 -2.66
CA LEU A 128 -6.80 11.38 -3.17
C LEU A 128 -6.85 11.35 -4.71
N GLY A 129 -6.09 12.20 -5.38
CA GLY A 129 -5.99 12.23 -6.84
C GLY A 129 -5.41 10.94 -7.40
N TYR A 130 -4.37 10.40 -6.77
CA TYR A 130 -3.78 9.13 -7.17
C TYR A 130 -4.73 7.95 -6.93
N ILE A 131 -5.47 7.96 -5.82
CA ILE A 131 -6.54 6.98 -5.55
C ILE A 131 -7.60 7.03 -6.66
N SER A 132 -8.04 8.24 -7.04
CA SER A 132 -9.02 8.43 -8.11
C SER A 132 -8.50 7.96 -9.48
N TYR A 133 -7.23 8.23 -9.78
CA TYR A 133 -6.58 7.76 -11.01
C TYR A 133 -6.54 6.22 -11.06
N LEU A 134 -6.11 5.57 -9.97
CA LEU A 134 -6.10 4.12 -9.89
C LEU A 134 -7.50 3.51 -10.05
N ASN A 135 -8.53 4.12 -9.48
CA ASN A 135 -9.92 3.69 -9.68
C ASN A 135 -10.39 3.83 -11.15
N SER A 136 -9.87 4.82 -11.88
CA SER A 136 -10.21 5.01 -13.30
C SER A 136 -9.62 3.95 -14.23
N LEU A 137 -8.50 3.32 -13.83
CA LEU A 137 -7.83 2.27 -14.58
C LEU A 137 -8.44 0.87 -14.40
N SER A 138 -9.32 0.71 -13.40
CA SER A 138 -10.02 -0.55 -13.12
C SER A 138 -11.38 -0.68 -13.81
N LYS A 139 -11.76 0.29 -14.66
CA LYS A 139 -12.92 0.23 -15.55
C LYS A 139 -12.52 -0.31 -16.92
#